data_AF-A0A0F7JQT4-F1
#
_entry.id   AF-A0A0F7JQT4-F1
#
_cell.length_a   1.000
_cell.length_b   1.000
_cell.length_c   1.000
_cell.angle_alpha   90.00
_cell.angle_beta   90.00
_cell.angle_gamma   90.00
#
_symmetry.space_group_name_H-M   'P 1'
#
loop_
_entity.id
_entity.type
_entity.pdbx_description
1 polymer ?
#
loop_
_entity_poly.entity_id
_entity_poly.type
_entity_poly.pdbx_seq_one_letter_code
_entity_poly.pdbx_strand_id
1 'polypeptide(L)'
;MTGPLKSWLDVALSDLAPAARDRMTAEYHAHVQDATHSGLTEPEAVATLGDPTQVNRALRRTYATEKLAAQYRTPSRRLWRVLLLLYVGYTSLMILNNLEDRADLLRHLPGPLTGLTLLLALMALMKLHPTSYTWTLGARVLVLPLMTGQWITALITPGRDTLDLSFLIVLPFALVGMVWNAHCTARRVHRTLKLDGQA
;
A
#
# COMPACT_ATOMS: atom_id res chain seq x y z
N MET A 1 -6.80 36.81 -5.99
CA MET A 1 -5.36 36.67 -5.68
C MET A 1 -4.69 35.95 -6.85
N THR A 2 -3.85 36.66 -7.59
CA THR A 2 -3.10 36.19 -8.77
C THR A 2 -1.64 36.62 -8.56
N GLY A 3 -0.94 35.91 -7.68
CA GLY A 3 0.47 36.17 -7.34
C GLY A 3 1.38 35.02 -7.79
N PRO A 4 2.68 35.27 -7.93
CA PRO A 4 3.66 34.28 -8.38
C PRO A 4 3.68 33.02 -7.50
N LEU A 5 3.50 33.18 -6.18
CA LEU A 5 3.41 32.06 -5.25
C LEU A 5 2.18 31.18 -5.53
N LYS A 6 1.02 31.78 -5.84
CA LYS A 6 -0.20 31.01 -6.11
C LYS A 6 -0.03 30.11 -7.33
N SER A 7 0.48 30.65 -8.44
CA SER A 7 0.74 29.85 -9.65
C SER A 7 1.74 28.73 -9.39
N TRP A 8 2.74 28.99 -8.54
CA TRP A 8 3.72 27.98 -8.16
C TRP A 8 3.07 26.86 -7.32
N LEU A 9 2.25 27.22 -6.32
CA LEU A 9 1.56 26.26 -5.45
C LEU A 9 0.53 25.41 -6.20
N ASP A 10 -0.20 25.99 -7.15
CA ASP A 10 -1.17 25.26 -7.98
C ASP A 10 -0.50 24.08 -8.71
N VAL A 11 0.75 24.26 -9.16
CA VAL A 11 1.55 23.19 -9.79
C VAL A 11 2.17 22.27 -8.75
N ALA A 12 2.85 22.83 -7.73
CA ALA A 12 3.60 22.07 -6.73
C ALA A 12 2.71 21.15 -5.88
N LEU A 13 1.47 21.57 -5.60
CA LEU A 13 0.54 20.85 -4.73
C LEU A 13 -0.58 20.13 -5.48
N SER A 14 -0.48 20.07 -6.81
CA SER A 14 -1.40 19.32 -7.66
C SER A 14 -1.53 17.86 -7.21
N ASP A 15 -2.74 17.32 -7.26
CA ASP A 15 -3.13 15.94 -6.89
C ASP A 15 -2.89 15.51 -5.43
N LEU A 16 -2.28 16.34 -4.59
CA LEU A 16 -2.16 16.05 -3.16
C LEU A 16 -3.54 16.06 -2.48
N ALA A 17 -3.70 15.20 -1.49
CA ALA A 17 -4.90 15.17 -0.67
C ALA A 17 -5.11 16.52 0.06
N PRO A 18 -6.36 16.94 0.31
CA PRO A 18 -6.68 18.26 0.87
C PRO A 18 -5.87 18.65 2.12
N ALA A 19 -5.83 17.84 3.19
CA ALA A 19 -5.05 18.22 4.38
C ALA A 19 -3.54 18.33 4.14
N ALA A 20 -2.98 17.52 3.23
CA ALA A 20 -1.57 17.67 2.87
C ALA A 20 -1.36 18.97 2.07
N ARG A 21 -2.29 19.31 1.16
CA ARG A 21 -2.27 20.57 0.41
C ARG A 21 -2.38 21.77 1.35
N ASP A 22 -3.33 21.78 2.27
CA ASP A 22 -3.56 22.89 3.19
C ASP A 22 -2.35 23.13 4.09
N ARG A 23 -1.79 22.04 4.65
CA ARG A 23 -0.58 22.12 5.46
C ARG A 23 0.62 22.66 4.67
N MET A 24 0.90 22.09 3.50
CA MET A 24 2.03 22.52 2.68
C MET A 24 1.83 23.97 2.19
N THR A 25 0.60 24.36 1.88
CA THR A 25 0.25 25.74 1.51
C THR A 25 0.64 26.70 2.64
N ALA A 26 0.27 26.38 3.89
CA ALA A 26 0.65 27.17 5.05
C ALA A 26 2.18 27.22 5.26
N GLU A 27 2.87 26.08 5.13
CA GLU A 27 4.34 26.00 5.27
C GLU A 27 5.06 26.86 4.20
N TYR A 28 4.64 26.81 2.93
CA TYR A 28 5.23 27.61 1.86
C TYR A 28 4.88 29.10 1.97
N HIS A 29 3.66 29.44 2.39
CA HIS A 29 3.31 30.84 2.67
C HIS A 29 4.17 31.42 3.79
N ALA A 30 4.36 30.68 4.89
CA ALA A 30 5.23 31.10 5.98
C ALA A 30 6.68 31.29 5.49
N HIS A 31 7.21 30.33 4.71
CA HIS A 31 8.56 30.44 4.15
C HIS A 31 8.75 31.69 3.28
N VAL A 32 7.80 31.99 2.38
CA VAL A 32 7.87 33.19 1.55
C VAL A 32 7.72 34.45 2.40
N GLN A 33 6.85 34.44 3.41
CA GLN A 33 6.69 35.57 4.32
C GLN A 33 7.99 35.86 5.08
N ASP A 34 8.66 34.84 5.62
CA ASP A 34 9.94 34.97 6.32
C ASP A 34 11.05 35.49 5.39
N ALA A 35 11.09 34.99 4.15
CA ALA A 35 12.03 35.45 3.12
C ALA A 35 11.79 36.92 2.76
N THR A 36 10.52 37.34 2.63
CA THR A 36 10.18 38.74 2.36
C THR A 36 10.50 39.66 3.54
N HIS A 37 10.30 39.20 4.78
CA HIS A 37 10.72 39.93 5.98
C HIS A 37 12.25 40.12 6.02
N SER A 38 12.99 39.19 5.43
CA SER A 38 14.46 39.24 5.30
C SER A 38 14.92 40.11 4.12
N GLY A 39 14.02 40.81 3.43
CA GLY A 39 14.33 41.79 2.39
C GLY A 39 14.24 41.28 0.96
N LEU A 40 13.81 40.03 0.72
CA LEU A 40 13.57 39.52 -0.63
C LEU A 40 12.21 40.00 -1.17
N THR A 41 12.10 40.17 -2.48
CA THR A 41 10.79 40.34 -3.11
C THR A 41 10.05 38.99 -3.21
N GLU A 42 8.71 39.01 -3.31
CA GLU A 42 7.92 37.77 -3.44
C GLU A 42 8.39 36.89 -4.62
N PRO A 43 8.67 37.41 -5.84
CA PRO A 43 9.19 36.59 -6.93
C PRO A 43 10.55 35.95 -6.65
N GLU A 44 11.46 36.66 -5.97
CA GLU A 44 12.77 36.13 -5.58
C GLU A 44 12.62 35.04 -4.51
N ALA A 45 11.75 35.27 -3.52
CA ALA A 45 11.42 34.28 -2.50
C ALA A 45 10.73 33.03 -3.07
N VAL A 46 9.94 33.16 -4.14
CA VAL A 46 9.36 32.00 -4.85
C VAL A 46 10.42 31.28 -5.68
N ALA A 47 11.37 32.00 -6.27
CA ALA A 47 12.44 31.40 -7.07
C ALA A 47 13.36 30.48 -6.22
N THR A 48 13.55 30.77 -4.93
CA THR A 48 14.34 29.90 -4.03
C THR A 48 13.66 28.56 -3.74
N LEU A 49 12.34 28.46 -3.91
CA LEU A 49 11.59 27.20 -3.78
C LEU A 49 11.90 26.20 -4.90
N GLY A 50 12.46 26.67 -6.01
CA GLY A 50 12.86 25.85 -7.16
C GLY A 50 11.69 25.46 -8.07
N ASP A 51 11.90 24.37 -8.84
CA ASP A 51 10.94 23.88 -9.82
C ASP A 51 9.72 23.23 -9.14
N PRO A 52 8.49 23.76 -9.33
CA PRO A 52 7.29 23.23 -8.68
C PRO A 52 7.00 21.77 -9.08
N THR A 53 7.40 21.33 -10.28
CA THR A 53 7.17 19.93 -10.71
C THR A 53 8.08 18.94 -9.98
N GLN A 54 9.29 19.36 -9.62
CA GLN A 54 10.22 18.56 -8.81
C GLN A 54 9.73 18.49 -7.37
N VAL A 55 9.27 19.61 -6.82
CA VAL A 55 8.64 19.66 -5.50
C VAL A 55 7.40 18.75 -5.45
N ASN A 56 6.52 18.81 -6.46
CA ASN A 56 5.36 17.92 -6.52
C ASN A 56 5.77 16.44 -6.48
N ARG A 57 6.77 16.04 -7.28
CA ARG A 57 7.30 14.67 -7.27
C ARG A 57 7.84 14.27 -5.91
N ALA A 58 8.54 15.16 -5.21
CA ALA A 58 9.04 14.91 -3.86
C ALA A 58 7.89 14.78 -2.84
N LEU A 59 6.93 15.71 -2.86
CA LEU A 59 5.76 15.68 -1.98
C LEU A 59 4.90 14.44 -2.19
N ARG A 60 4.72 13.99 -3.44
CA ARG A 60 4.01 12.74 -3.77
C ARG A 60 4.75 11.50 -3.29
N ARG A 61 6.05 11.54 -2.96
CA ARG A 61 6.73 10.41 -2.30
C ARG A 61 6.44 10.37 -0.79
N THR A 62 6.10 11.52 -0.21
CA THR A 62 5.89 11.67 1.25
C THR A 62 4.42 11.56 1.64
N TYR A 63 3.53 12.14 0.83
CA TYR A 63 2.09 12.22 1.06
C TYR A 63 1.29 11.42 0.03
N ALA A 64 0.09 11.00 0.42
CA ALA A 64 -0.86 10.37 -0.48
C ALA A 64 -1.57 11.41 -1.37
N THR A 65 -1.94 10.98 -2.58
CA THR A 65 -2.84 11.76 -3.44
C THR A 65 -4.28 11.66 -2.95
N GLU A 66 -5.14 12.57 -3.39
CA GLU A 66 -6.56 12.57 -3.01
C GLU A 66 -7.24 11.22 -3.29
N LYS A 67 -7.11 10.71 -4.52
CA LYS A 67 -7.67 9.40 -4.92
C LYS A 67 -7.17 8.26 -4.04
N LEU A 68 -5.89 8.29 -3.68
CA LEU A 68 -5.29 7.25 -2.86
C LEU A 68 -5.77 7.37 -1.40
N ALA A 69 -5.83 8.57 -0.83
CA ALA A 69 -6.35 8.78 0.51
C ALA A 69 -7.84 8.36 0.60
N ALA A 70 -8.65 8.74 -0.39
CA ALA A 70 -10.07 8.36 -0.47
C ALA A 70 -10.27 6.84 -0.54
N GLN A 71 -9.45 6.12 -1.33
CA GLN A 71 -9.52 4.66 -1.45
C GLN A 71 -9.33 3.94 -0.10
N TYR A 72 -8.47 4.47 0.77
CA TYR A 72 -8.12 3.84 2.05
C TYR A 72 -8.81 4.47 3.26
N ARG A 73 -9.69 5.46 3.04
CA ARG A 73 -10.47 6.12 4.09
C ARG A 73 -11.49 5.18 4.73
N THR A 74 -12.06 4.27 3.94
CA THR A 74 -12.99 3.24 4.43
C THR A 74 -12.52 1.86 3.99
N PRO A 75 -12.22 0.95 4.94
CA PRO A 75 -11.82 -0.39 4.58
C PRO A 75 -13.01 -1.16 3.99
N SER A 76 -12.87 -1.63 2.75
CA SER A 76 -13.89 -2.44 2.10
C SER A 76 -13.96 -3.83 2.73
N ARG A 77 -14.93 -4.04 3.63
CA ARG A 77 -15.26 -5.37 4.19
C ARG A 77 -15.54 -6.41 3.10
N ARG A 78 -16.00 -5.97 1.92
CA ARG A 78 -16.28 -6.83 0.77
C ARG A 78 -15.00 -7.46 0.21
N LEU A 79 -13.90 -6.71 0.13
CA LEU A 79 -12.61 -7.21 -0.35
C LEU A 79 -12.15 -8.41 0.47
N TRP A 80 -12.21 -8.30 1.80
CA TRP A 80 -11.84 -9.37 2.73
C TRP A 80 -12.71 -10.61 2.59
N ARG A 81 -14.03 -10.43 2.45
CA ARG A 81 -14.95 -11.55 2.22
C ARG A 81 -14.65 -12.28 0.91
N VAL A 82 -14.41 -11.54 -0.17
CA VAL A 82 -14.07 -12.12 -1.48
C VAL A 82 -12.79 -12.94 -1.41
N LEU A 83 -11.75 -12.43 -0.72
CA LEU A 83 -10.48 -13.16 -0.58
C LEU A 83 -10.59 -14.37 0.34
N LEU A 84 -11.37 -14.29 1.42
CA LEU A 84 -11.69 -15.46 2.23
C LEU A 84 -12.41 -16.53 1.41
N LEU A 85 -13.41 -16.16 0.60
CA LEU A 85 -14.11 -17.07 -0.29
C LEU A 85 -13.19 -17.70 -1.34
N LEU A 86 -12.30 -16.91 -1.94
CA LEU A 86 -11.31 -17.40 -2.90
C LEU A 86 -10.35 -18.40 -2.25
N TYR A 87 -9.94 -18.13 -1.01
CA TYR A 87 -9.06 -19.02 -0.26
C TYR A 87 -9.74 -20.35 0.10
N VAL A 88 -10.99 -20.28 0.57
CA VAL A 88 -11.81 -21.47 0.85
C VAL A 88 -12.04 -22.26 -0.43
N GLY A 89 -12.43 -21.60 -1.53
CA GLY A 89 -12.64 -22.23 -2.83
C GLY A 89 -11.39 -22.94 -3.36
N TYR A 90 -10.23 -22.27 -3.31
CA TYR A 90 -8.94 -22.88 -3.69
C TYR A 90 -8.63 -24.12 -2.84
N THR A 91 -8.76 -24.01 -1.51
CA THR A 91 -8.50 -25.11 -0.57
C THR A 91 -9.44 -26.29 -0.83
N SER A 92 -10.73 -26.02 -1.04
CA SER A 92 -11.73 -27.05 -1.34
C SER A 92 -11.45 -27.76 -2.66
N LEU A 93 -11.12 -27.03 -3.73
CA LEU A 93 -10.74 -27.64 -5.02
C LEU A 93 -9.50 -28.51 -4.89
N MET A 94 -8.51 -28.05 -4.13
CA MET A 94 -7.30 -28.82 -3.82
C MET A 94 -7.64 -30.15 -3.15
N ILE A 95 -8.46 -30.11 -2.08
CA ILE A 95 -8.90 -31.32 -1.38
C ILE A 95 -9.64 -32.23 -2.34
N LEU A 96 -10.65 -31.73 -3.06
CA LEU A 96 -11.47 -32.52 -3.98
C LEU A 96 -10.65 -33.24 -5.05
N ASN A 97 -9.66 -32.57 -5.64
CA ASN A 97 -8.81 -33.13 -6.67
C ASN A 97 -7.85 -34.22 -6.17
N ASN A 98 -7.65 -34.36 -4.86
CA ASN A 98 -6.67 -35.27 -4.27
C ASN A 98 -7.30 -36.22 -3.22
N LEU A 99 -8.63 -36.38 -3.26
CA LEU A 99 -9.36 -37.24 -2.31
C LEU A 99 -9.09 -38.75 -2.51
N GLU A 100 -8.73 -39.17 -3.72
CA GLU A 100 -8.58 -40.58 -4.09
C GLU A 100 -7.35 -41.23 -3.44
N ASP A 101 -6.30 -40.45 -3.18
CA ASP A 101 -5.09 -40.91 -2.50
C ASP A 101 -4.82 -40.08 -1.23
N ARG A 102 -5.00 -40.72 -0.07
CA ARG A 102 -4.77 -40.11 1.24
C ARG A 102 -3.32 -39.64 1.43
N ALA A 103 -2.36 -40.32 0.81
CA ALA A 103 -0.95 -39.93 0.89
C ALA A 103 -0.70 -38.64 0.12
N ASP A 104 -1.33 -38.48 -1.05
CA ASP A 104 -1.26 -37.24 -1.82
C ASP A 104 -2.02 -36.11 -1.13
N LEU A 105 -3.18 -36.37 -0.50
CA LEU A 105 -3.88 -35.36 0.29
C LEU A 105 -2.98 -34.75 1.40
N LEU A 106 -2.30 -35.59 2.19
CA LEU A 106 -1.43 -35.14 3.27
C LEU A 106 -0.25 -34.29 2.78
N ARG A 107 0.28 -34.57 1.59
CA ARG A 107 1.38 -33.79 0.99
C ARG A 107 0.96 -32.39 0.54
N HIS A 108 -0.31 -32.22 0.16
CA HIS A 108 -0.81 -30.96 -0.38
C HIS A 108 -1.42 -30.02 0.67
N LEU A 109 -1.80 -30.52 1.85
CA LEU A 109 -2.36 -29.71 2.94
C LEU A 109 -1.47 -28.58 3.50
N PRO A 110 -0.12 -28.71 3.58
CA PRO A 110 0.71 -27.69 4.24
C PRO A 110 0.62 -26.28 3.64
N GLY A 111 0.50 -26.18 2.31
CA GLY A 111 0.39 -24.90 1.62
C GLY A 111 -0.93 -24.16 1.93
N PRO A 112 -2.10 -24.77 1.69
CA PRO A 112 -3.40 -24.23 2.09
C PRO A 112 -3.50 -23.92 3.58
N LEU A 113 -2.92 -24.73 4.47
CA LEU A 113 -2.93 -24.44 5.90
C LEU A 113 -2.08 -23.22 6.25
N THR A 114 -0.91 -23.08 5.61
CA THR A 114 -0.02 -21.94 5.86
C THR A 114 -0.64 -20.64 5.37
N GLY A 115 -1.18 -20.59 4.15
CA GLY A 115 -1.84 -19.38 3.67
C GLY A 115 -3.10 -19.05 4.47
N LEU A 116 -3.84 -20.03 5.00
CA LEU A 116 -5.00 -19.76 5.85
C LEU A 116 -4.56 -19.15 7.18
N THR A 117 -3.51 -19.71 7.78
CA THR A 117 -2.92 -19.22 9.02
C THR A 117 -2.42 -17.79 8.86
N LEU A 118 -1.72 -17.49 7.76
CA LEU A 118 -1.25 -16.13 7.44
C LEU A 118 -2.42 -15.16 7.20
N LEU A 119 -3.48 -15.60 6.51
CA LEU A 119 -4.67 -14.78 6.29
C LEU A 119 -5.39 -14.47 7.61
N LEU A 120 -5.56 -15.47 8.48
CA LEU A 120 -6.16 -15.30 9.80
C LEU A 120 -5.32 -14.41 10.70
N ALA A 121 -4.00 -14.58 10.70
CA ALA A 121 -3.06 -13.74 11.44
C ALA A 121 -3.13 -12.28 10.96
N LEU A 122 -3.19 -12.05 9.65
CA LEU A 122 -3.33 -10.72 9.07
C LEU A 122 -4.67 -10.07 9.48
N MET A 123 -5.77 -10.83 9.43
CA MET A 123 -7.07 -10.36 9.90
C MET A 123 -7.07 -10.05 11.40
N ALA A 124 -6.41 -10.87 12.21
CA ALA A 124 -6.27 -10.65 13.65
C ALA A 124 -5.47 -9.39 13.95
N LEU A 125 -4.32 -9.20 13.28
CA LEU A 125 -3.49 -8.00 13.40
C LEU A 125 -4.29 -6.73 13.12
N MET A 126 -5.13 -6.75 12.09
CA MET A 126 -5.96 -5.61 11.70
C MET A 126 -7.12 -5.33 12.66
N LYS A 127 -7.66 -6.38 13.29
CA LYS A 127 -8.66 -6.23 14.36
C LYS A 127 -8.04 -5.68 15.64
N LEU A 128 -6.84 -6.12 16.00
CA LEU A 128 -6.16 -5.73 17.24
C LEU A 128 -5.59 -4.30 17.17
N HIS A 129 -5.11 -3.88 15.99
CA HIS A 129 -4.56 -2.54 15.78
C HIS A 129 -5.26 -1.86 14.61
N PRO A 130 -6.51 -1.37 14.76
CA PRO A 130 -7.27 -0.78 13.67
C PRO A 130 -6.78 0.65 13.39
N THR A 131 -5.65 0.78 12.70
CA THR A 131 -5.10 2.07 12.27
C THR A 131 -5.19 2.19 10.75
N SER A 132 -5.25 3.40 10.24
CA SER A 132 -5.16 3.66 8.79
C SER A 132 -3.94 2.98 8.14
N TYR A 133 -2.83 2.87 8.88
CA TYR A 133 -1.62 2.16 8.45
C TYR A 133 -1.86 0.66 8.27
N THR A 134 -2.36 -0.03 9.30
CA THR A 134 -2.56 -1.49 9.26
C THR A 134 -3.62 -1.90 8.25
N TRP A 135 -4.66 -1.08 8.06
CA TRP A 135 -5.66 -1.30 7.02
C TRP A 135 -5.08 -1.19 5.61
N THR A 136 -4.30 -0.15 5.34
CA THR A 136 -3.67 0.06 4.03
C THR A 136 -2.65 -1.03 3.74
N LEU A 137 -1.83 -1.38 4.73
CA LEU A 137 -0.86 -2.46 4.62
C LEU A 137 -1.59 -3.78 4.35
N GLY A 138 -2.54 -4.14 5.20
CA GLY A 138 -3.32 -5.37 5.13
C GLY A 138 -4.02 -5.58 3.80
N ALA A 139 -4.71 -4.55 3.29
CA ALA A 139 -5.40 -4.63 2.00
C ALA A 139 -4.44 -4.87 0.83
N ARG A 140 -3.20 -4.35 0.90
CA ARG A 140 -2.20 -4.51 -0.16
C ARG A 140 -1.42 -5.83 -0.07
N VAL A 141 -1.19 -6.33 1.14
CA VAL A 141 -0.51 -7.61 1.36
C VAL A 141 -1.47 -8.80 1.41
N LEU A 142 -2.75 -8.57 1.13
CA LEU A 142 -3.81 -9.58 1.24
C LEU A 142 -3.65 -10.77 0.28
N VAL A 143 -2.89 -10.59 -0.80
CA VAL A 143 -2.58 -11.65 -1.77
C VAL A 143 -1.40 -12.51 -1.31
N LEU A 144 -0.55 -12.03 -0.38
CA LEU A 144 0.62 -12.78 0.09
C LEU A 144 0.26 -14.15 0.70
N PRO A 145 -0.76 -14.27 1.58
CA PRO A 145 -1.12 -15.57 2.14
C PRO A 145 -1.42 -16.62 1.06
N LEU A 146 -2.13 -16.23 0.00
CA LEU A 146 -2.46 -17.11 -1.12
C LEU A 146 -1.19 -17.53 -1.89
N MET A 147 -0.36 -16.55 -2.27
CA MET A 147 0.87 -16.81 -3.03
C MET A 147 1.86 -17.67 -2.23
N THR A 148 2.03 -17.39 -0.94
CA THR A 148 2.88 -18.19 -0.06
C THR A 148 2.34 -19.61 0.12
N GLY A 149 1.02 -19.78 0.24
CA GLY A 149 0.41 -21.11 0.30
C GLY A 149 0.66 -21.92 -0.98
N GLN A 150 0.53 -21.30 -2.15
CA GLN A 150 0.84 -21.93 -3.44
C GLN A 150 2.33 -22.29 -3.56
N TRP A 151 3.22 -21.38 -3.14
CA TRP A 151 4.66 -21.60 -3.15
C TRP A 151 5.09 -22.77 -2.26
N ILE A 152 4.54 -22.87 -1.05
CA ILE A 152 4.81 -24.01 -0.14
C ILE A 152 4.30 -25.32 -0.75
N THR A 153 3.13 -25.30 -1.38
CA THR A 153 2.60 -26.48 -2.08
C THR A 153 3.58 -26.93 -3.17
N ALA A 154 4.05 -25.99 -4.00
CA ALA A 154 4.99 -26.26 -5.09
C ALA A 154 6.35 -26.79 -4.59
N LEU A 155 6.83 -26.32 -3.43
CA LEU A 155 8.07 -26.82 -2.82
C LEU A 155 7.97 -28.28 -2.35
N ILE A 156 6.82 -28.68 -1.82
CA ILE A 156 6.61 -30.00 -1.21
C ILE A 156 6.22 -31.04 -2.26
N THR A 157 5.58 -30.62 -3.34
CA THR A 157 5.08 -31.51 -4.41
C THR A 157 5.70 -31.18 -5.78
N PRO A 158 7.04 -31.28 -5.93
CA PRO A 158 7.69 -30.97 -7.20
C PRO A 158 7.31 -31.98 -8.30
N GLY A 159 6.91 -31.49 -9.47
CA GLY A 159 6.87 -32.28 -10.70
C GLY A 159 5.50 -32.78 -11.21
N ARG A 160 4.38 -32.44 -10.56
CA ARG A 160 3.03 -32.60 -11.16
C ARG A 160 2.44 -31.21 -11.40
N ASP A 161 2.70 -30.67 -12.59
CA ASP A 161 2.12 -29.45 -13.17
C ASP A 161 2.14 -28.17 -12.31
N THR A 162 2.87 -27.15 -12.82
CA THR A 162 2.45 -25.74 -12.98
C THR A 162 3.40 -24.63 -12.55
N LEU A 163 4.51 -24.88 -11.85
CA LEU A 163 5.38 -23.78 -11.41
C LEU A 163 6.86 -24.09 -11.64
N ASP A 164 7.38 -23.55 -12.73
CA ASP A 164 8.79 -23.57 -13.13
C ASP A 164 9.72 -23.18 -11.97
N LEU A 165 10.98 -23.62 -12.04
CA LEU A 165 12.06 -23.17 -11.15
C LEU A 165 12.12 -21.63 -11.02
N SER A 166 11.70 -20.93 -12.08
CA SER A 166 11.52 -19.48 -12.11
C SER A 166 10.53 -18.98 -11.06
N PHE A 167 9.41 -19.67 -10.81
CA PHE A 167 8.44 -19.29 -9.79
C PHE A 167 9.00 -19.43 -8.37
N LEU A 168 9.77 -20.50 -8.12
CA LEU A 168 10.40 -20.72 -6.81
C LEU A 168 11.40 -19.61 -6.44
N ILE A 169 12.10 -19.06 -7.44
CA ILE A 169 13.10 -18.01 -7.25
C ILE A 169 12.47 -16.61 -7.32
N VAL A 170 11.65 -16.34 -8.34
CA VAL A 170 11.10 -14.99 -8.62
C VAL A 170 10.04 -14.60 -7.60
N LEU A 171 9.22 -15.54 -7.14
CA LEU A 171 8.11 -15.21 -6.26
C LEU A 171 8.58 -14.57 -4.94
N PRO A 172 9.56 -15.11 -4.18
CA PRO A 172 10.07 -14.45 -2.98
C PRO A 172 10.49 -12.99 -3.20
N PHE A 173 11.22 -12.69 -4.28
CA PHE A 173 11.61 -11.31 -4.60
C PHE A 173 10.41 -10.42 -4.92
N ALA A 174 9.43 -10.95 -5.67
CA ALA A 174 8.19 -10.24 -5.96
C ALA A 174 7.38 -9.97 -4.67
N LEU A 175 7.31 -10.93 -3.75
CA LEU A 175 6.63 -10.76 -2.46
C LEU A 175 7.32 -9.69 -1.60
N VAL A 176 8.66 -9.68 -1.54
CA VAL A 176 9.43 -8.65 -0.82
C VAL A 176 9.18 -7.26 -1.43
N GLY A 177 9.24 -7.14 -2.76
CA GLY A 177 8.94 -5.90 -3.46
C GLY A 177 7.50 -5.41 -3.21
N MET A 178 6.53 -6.34 -3.18
CA MET A 178 5.14 -6.05 -2.87
C MET A 178 4.96 -5.56 -1.44
N VAL A 179 5.59 -6.22 -0.45
CA VAL A 179 5.57 -5.81 0.97
C VAL A 179 6.19 -4.43 1.13
N TRP A 180 7.35 -4.19 0.51
CA TRP A 180 8.03 -2.90 0.57
C TRP A 180 7.16 -1.78 0.00
N ASN A 181 6.60 -1.99 -1.19
CA ASN A 181 5.69 -1.03 -1.81
C ASN A 181 4.43 -0.79 -0.96
N ALA A 182 3.87 -1.85 -0.37
CA ALA A 182 2.72 -1.76 0.54
C ALA A 182 3.06 -0.96 1.80
N HIS A 183 4.23 -1.18 2.38
CA HIS A 183 4.73 -0.44 3.54
C HIS A 183 4.93 1.05 3.23
N CYS A 184 5.65 1.37 2.15
CA CYS A 184 5.85 2.75 1.71
C CYS A 184 4.51 3.46 1.49
N THR A 185 3.56 2.79 0.85
CA THR A 185 2.24 3.37 0.58
C THR A 185 1.41 3.54 1.85
N ALA A 186 1.43 2.56 2.75
CA ALA A 186 0.74 2.63 4.04
C ALA A 186 1.27 3.79 4.89
N ARG A 187 2.59 4.03 4.91
CA ARG A 187 3.18 5.19 5.59
C ARG A 187 2.70 6.52 5.01
N ARG A 188 2.64 6.64 3.67
CA ARG A 188 2.17 7.85 2.99
C ARG A 188 0.70 8.14 3.31
N VAL A 189 -0.15 7.13 3.22
CA VAL A 189 -1.59 7.26 3.53
C VAL A 189 -1.80 7.60 5.00
N HIS A 190 -1.13 6.88 5.91
CA HIS A 190 -1.24 7.15 7.35
C HIS A 190 -0.80 8.58 7.70
N ARG A 191 0.32 9.05 7.15
CA ARG A 191 0.78 10.44 7.34
C ARG A 191 -0.26 11.43 6.88
N THR A 192 -0.82 11.25 5.69
CA THR A 192 -1.86 12.14 5.14
C THR A 192 -3.12 12.14 6.00
N LEU A 193 -3.65 10.97 6.37
CA LEU A 193 -4.86 10.88 7.19
C LEU A 193 -4.65 11.41 8.62
N LYS A 194 -3.42 11.37 9.13
CA LYS A 194 -3.07 11.99 10.41
C LYS A 194 -3.19 13.50 10.36
N LEU A 195 -2.91 14.12 9.21
CA LEU A 195 -3.11 15.56 9.02
C LEU A 195 -4.60 15.94 9.00
N ASP A 196 -5.46 15.07 8.49
CA ASP A 196 -6.93 15.25 8.51
C ASP A 196 -7.55 15.06 9.91
N GLY A 197 -6.77 14.65 10.93
CA GLY A 197 -7.29 14.25 12.24
C GLY A 197 -8.06 12.92 12.23
N GLN A 198 -7.87 12.10 11.19
CA GLN A 198 -8.61 10.85 10.93
C GLN A 198 -7.75 9.59 11.05
N ALA A 199 -6.55 9.66 11.66
CA ALA A 199 -5.59 8.55 11.72
C ALA A 199 -5.82 7.56 12.85
#